data_AF-A0A2N3FFW8-F1
#
_entry.id   AF-A0A2N3FFW8-F1
#
_cell.length_a   1.000
_cell.length_b   1.000
_cell.length_c   1.000
_cell.angle_alpha   90.00
_cell.angle_beta   90.00
_cell.angle_gamma   90.00
#
_symmetry.space_group_name_H-M   'P 1'
#
loop_
_entity.id
_entity.type
_entity.pdbx_description
1 polymer ?
#
loop_
_entity_poly.entity_id
_entity_poly.type
_entity_poly.pdbx_seq_one_letter_code
_entity_poly.pdbx_strand_id
1 'polypeptide(L)'
;LRSVALTDAEEGVEAAFADIAELAPDCRFSDCSHSGEPGCAVAAAIEAGELPAERLESFHKLQREVQVAVAKTDIRARAEEARKDKQLAKTIKRFQKDRGRD
;
A
#
# COMPACT_ATOMS: atom_id res chain seq x y z
N LEU A 1 4.32 10.08 10.70
CA LEU A 1 3.02 9.37 10.77
C LEU A 1 2.62 8.65 9.47
N ARG A 2 3.49 8.55 8.46
CA ARG A 2 3.13 7.97 7.14
C ARG A 2 3.35 6.45 7.06
N SER A 3 4.18 5.88 7.94
CA SER A 3 4.42 4.43 8.04
C SER A 3 3.23 3.68 8.65
N VAL A 4 2.61 4.24 9.68
CA VAL A 4 1.56 3.56 10.47
C VAL A 4 0.34 3.15 9.62
N ALA A 5 -0.08 4.00 8.70
CA ALA A 5 -1.23 3.73 7.82
C ALA A 5 -0.96 2.66 6.75
N LEU A 6 0.31 2.38 6.44
CA LEU A 6 0.67 1.30 5.52
C LEU A 6 0.64 -0.05 6.24
N THR A 7 1.24 -0.11 7.43
CA THR A 7 1.17 -1.29 8.32
C THR A 7 -0.26 -1.71 8.63
N ASP A 8 -1.15 -0.76 8.98
CA ASP A 8 -2.56 -1.07 9.28
C ASP A 8 -3.30 -1.70 8.09
N ALA A 9 -3.00 -1.24 6.87
CA ALA A 9 -3.59 -1.79 5.65
C ALA A 9 -3.01 -3.18 5.30
N GLU A 10 -1.71 -3.40 5.52
CA GLU A 10 -1.07 -4.71 5.30
C GLU A 10 -1.54 -5.74 6.34
N GLU A 11 -1.62 -5.36 7.62
CA GLU A 11 -2.16 -6.18 8.71
C GLU A 11 -3.64 -6.54 8.46
N GLY A 12 -4.43 -5.59 7.94
CA GLY A 12 -5.82 -5.85 7.55
C GLY A 12 -5.98 -6.86 6.41
N VAL A 13 -5.05 -6.87 5.45
CA VAL A 13 -5.03 -7.87 4.36
C VAL A 13 -4.62 -9.24 4.91
N GLU A 14 -3.58 -9.29 5.75
CA GLU A 14 -3.12 -10.53 6.38
C GLU A 14 -4.23 -11.18 7.20
N ALA A 15 -4.97 -10.40 7.99
CA ALA A 15 -6.11 -10.88 8.77
C ALA A 15 -7.28 -11.38 7.90
N ALA A 16 -7.55 -10.73 6.76
CA ALA A 16 -8.64 -11.13 5.86
C ALA A 16 -8.35 -12.44 5.09
N PHE A 17 -7.07 -12.75 4.93
CA PHE A 17 -6.55 -13.91 4.21
C PHE A 17 -5.60 -14.73 5.08
N ALA A 18 -6.00 -14.95 6.35
CA ALA A 18 -5.21 -15.69 7.32
C ALA A 18 -4.83 -17.09 6.82
N ASP A 19 -5.71 -17.74 6.07
CA ASP A 19 -5.46 -19.02 5.40
C ASP A 19 -4.27 -19.00 4.43
N ILE A 20 -4.06 -17.88 3.72
CA ILE A 20 -2.89 -17.67 2.87
C ILE A 20 -1.67 -17.28 3.72
N ALA A 21 -1.87 -16.42 4.72
CA ALA A 21 -0.81 -15.95 5.61
C ALA A 21 -0.19 -17.09 6.45
N GLU A 22 -0.98 -18.09 6.85
CA GLU A 22 -0.50 -19.27 7.57
C GLU A 22 0.36 -20.20 6.68
N LEU A 23 0.09 -20.24 5.37
CA LEU A 23 0.84 -21.04 4.39
C LEU A 23 2.08 -20.32 3.84
N ALA A 24 2.08 -18.98 3.85
CA ALA A 24 3.17 -18.18 3.29
C ALA A 24 4.57 -18.47 3.90
N PRO A 25 4.72 -18.69 5.23
CA PRO A 25 6.01 -19.04 5.85
C PRO A 25 6.63 -20.34 5.34
N ASP A 26 5.81 -21.28 4.85
CA ASP A 26 6.28 -22.56 4.28
C ASP A 26 6.74 -22.42 2.83
N CYS A 27 6.61 -21.24 2.23
CA CYS A 27 7.14 -20.98 0.90
C CYS A 27 8.67 -21.02 0.91
N ARG A 28 9.24 -21.54 -0.18
CA ARG A 28 10.69 -21.58 -0.37
C ARG A 28 11.36 -20.20 -0.26
N PHE A 29 10.66 -19.15 -0.68
CA PHE A 29 11.14 -17.78 -0.71
C PHE A 29 10.37 -16.92 0.29
N SER A 30 11.09 -16.08 1.05
CA SER A 30 10.50 -15.16 2.03
C SER A 30 9.71 -14.02 1.39
N ASP A 31 9.97 -13.74 0.10
CA ASP A 31 9.32 -12.72 -0.72
C ASP A 31 8.40 -13.34 -1.78
N CYS A 32 7.89 -14.56 -1.51
CA CYS A 32 7.01 -15.25 -2.44
C CYS A 32 5.74 -14.44 -2.75
N SER A 33 5.51 -14.18 -4.04
CA SER A 33 4.33 -13.51 -4.57
C SER A 33 3.12 -14.45 -4.76
N HIS A 34 3.33 -15.75 -4.55
CA HIS A 34 2.35 -16.81 -4.79
C HIS A 34 1.82 -16.84 -6.24
N SER A 35 2.61 -16.37 -7.20
CA SER A 35 2.20 -16.23 -8.62
C SER A 35 2.81 -17.29 -9.54
N GLY A 36 3.03 -18.51 -9.03
CA GLY A 36 3.62 -19.62 -9.79
C GLY A 36 5.12 -19.83 -9.54
N GLU A 37 5.64 -19.34 -8.42
CA GLU A 37 7.03 -19.57 -8.01
C GLU A 37 7.26 -21.03 -7.58
N PRO A 38 8.44 -21.60 -7.89
CA PRO A 38 8.76 -22.96 -7.50
C PRO A 38 8.88 -23.09 -5.98
N GLY A 39 8.19 -24.07 -5.40
CA GLY A 39 8.16 -24.28 -3.95
C GLY A 39 7.27 -23.28 -3.20
N CYS A 40 6.26 -22.72 -3.86
CA CYS A 40 5.19 -21.96 -3.21
C CYS A 40 4.23 -22.90 -2.48
N ALA A 41 4.17 -22.82 -1.16
CA ALA A 41 3.27 -23.64 -0.33
C ALA A 41 1.79 -23.31 -0.59
N VAL A 42 1.47 -22.04 -0.83
CA VAL A 42 0.10 -21.61 -1.19
C VAL A 42 -0.36 -22.24 -2.50
N ALA A 43 0.52 -22.30 -3.52
CA ALA A 43 0.20 -22.94 -4.79
C ALA A 43 0.01 -24.45 -4.61
N ALA A 44 0.87 -25.09 -3.82
CA ALA A 44 0.75 -26.51 -3.52
C ALA A 44 -0.57 -26.84 -2.79
N ALA A 45 -0.99 -26.00 -1.83
CA ALA A 45 -2.28 -26.15 -1.14
C ALA A 45 -3.49 -26.01 -2.09
N ILE A 46 -3.38 -25.17 -3.13
CA ILE A 46 -4.39 -25.07 -4.17
C ILE A 46 -4.42 -26.34 -5.02
N GLU A 47 -3.26 -26.85 -5.43
CA GLU A 47 -3.15 -28.09 -6.20
C GLU A 47 -3.69 -29.31 -5.41
N ALA A 48 -3.52 -29.31 -4.09
CA ALA A 48 -4.05 -30.32 -3.18
C ALA A 48 -5.56 -30.15 -2.88
N GLY A 49 -6.17 -29.02 -3.25
CA GLY A 49 -7.57 -28.70 -2.97
C GLY A 49 -7.84 -28.24 -1.54
N GLU A 50 -6.81 -27.95 -0.76
CA GLU A 50 -6.88 -27.45 0.61
C GLU A 50 -7.19 -25.94 0.65
N LEU A 51 -6.81 -25.22 -0.42
CA LEU A 51 -7.12 -23.81 -0.62
C LEU A 51 -7.85 -23.59 -1.96
N PRO A 52 -9.00 -22.90 -2.00
CA PRO A 52 -9.66 -22.57 -3.26
C PRO A 52 -8.82 -21.59 -4.10
N ALA A 53 -8.69 -21.83 -5.40
CA ALA A 53 -7.94 -20.94 -6.30
C ALA A 53 -8.49 -19.50 -6.31
N GLU A 54 -9.82 -19.34 -6.23
CA GLU A 54 -10.51 -18.05 -6.14
C GLU A 54 -10.07 -17.20 -4.93
N ARG A 55 -9.59 -17.87 -3.88
CA ARG A 55 -9.12 -17.22 -2.65
C ARG A 55 -7.83 -16.46 -2.90
N LEU A 56 -6.89 -17.10 -3.61
CA LEU A 56 -5.64 -16.48 -4.04
C LEU A 56 -5.89 -15.34 -5.04
N GLU A 57 -6.82 -15.52 -5.97
CA GLU A 57 -7.20 -14.46 -6.91
C GLU A 57 -7.75 -13.22 -6.17
N SER A 58 -8.61 -13.44 -5.17
CA SER A 58 -9.16 -12.38 -4.33
C SER A 58 -8.08 -11.68 -3.49
N PHE A 59 -7.12 -12.43 -2.95
CA PHE A 59 -5.97 -11.89 -2.24
C PHE A 59 -5.15 -10.95 -3.13
N HIS A 60 -4.76 -11.42 -4.32
CA HIS A 60 -4.02 -10.59 -5.28
C HIS A 60 -4.81 -9.34 -5.71
N LYS A 61 -6.12 -9.47 -5.86
CA LYS A 61 -6.98 -8.33 -6.19
C LYS A 61 -6.95 -7.29 -5.07
N LEU A 62 -7.16 -7.70 -3.82
CA LEU A 62 -7.15 -6.77 -2.69
C LEU A 62 -5.77 -6.10 -2.53
N GLN A 63 -4.68 -6.87 -2.66
CA GLN A 63 -3.33 -6.33 -2.59
C GLN A 63 -3.10 -5.23 -3.63
N ARG A 64 -3.56 -5.42 -4.88
CA ARG A 64 -3.52 -4.36 -5.91
C ARG A 64 -4.34 -3.13 -5.54
N GLU A 65 -5.54 -3.32 -5.00
CA GLU A 65 -6.40 -2.21 -4.57
C GLU A 65 -5.76 -1.40 -3.44
N VAL A 66 -5.14 -2.07 -2.46
CA VAL A 66 -4.38 -1.44 -1.36
C VAL A 66 -3.21 -0.64 -1.91
N GLN A 67 -2.39 -1.21 -2.82
CA GLN A 67 -1.27 -0.51 -3.44
C GLN A 67 -1.74 0.75 -4.20
N VAL A 68 -2.85 0.66 -4.94
CA VAL A 68 -3.45 1.81 -5.63
C VAL A 68 -3.95 2.86 -4.64
N ALA A 69 -4.57 2.45 -3.52
CA ALA A 69 -5.05 3.36 -2.49
C ALA A 69 -3.89 4.11 -1.83
N VAL A 70 -2.80 3.40 -1.48
CA VAL A 70 -1.56 3.95 -0.91
C VAL A 70 -0.90 4.93 -1.89
N ALA A 71 -0.81 4.58 -3.17
CA ALA A 71 -0.25 5.49 -4.18
C ALA A 71 -1.09 6.78 -4.30
N LYS A 72 -2.41 6.69 -4.24
CA LYS A 72 -3.31 7.85 -4.31
C LYS A 72 -3.20 8.75 -3.08
N THR A 73 -3.09 8.19 -1.87
CA THR A 73 -2.91 8.98 -0.64
C THR A 73 -1.58 9.72 -0.67
N ASP A 74 -0.51 9.08 -1.16
CA ASP A 74 0.80 9.70 -1.28
C ASP A 74 0.77 10.93 -2.21
N ILE A 75 0.19 10.77 -3.40
CA ILE A 75 0.05 11.84 -4.40
C ILE A 75 -0.80 13.00 -3.86
N ARG A 76 -1.94 12.69 -3.22
CA ARG A 76 -2.82 13.72 -2.62
C ARG A 76 -2.10 14.50 -1.54
N ALA A 77 -1.38 13.82 -0.64
CA ALA A 77 -0.62 14.47 0.42
C ALA A 77 0.44 15.42 -0.15
N ARG A 78 1.22 14.97 -1.16
CA ARG A 78 2.23 15.82 -1.82
C ARG A 78 1.61 17.04 -2.51
N ALA A 79 0.46 16.86 -3.16
CA ALA A 79 -0.24 17.96 -3.82
C ALA A 79 -0.75 19.02 -2.82
N GLU A 80 -1.25 18.58 -1.66
CA GLU A 80 -1.71 19.46 -0.58
C GLU A 80 -0.55 20.25 0.04
N GLU A 81 0.58 19.61 0.32
CA GLU A 81 1.79 20.27 0.83
C GLU A 81 2.29 21.35 -0.15
N ALA A 82 2.42 21.00 -1.43
CA ALA A 82 2.83 21.95 -2.46
C ALA A 82 1.85 23.15 -2.62
N ARG A 83 0.55 22.96 -2.37
CA ARG A 83 -0.44 24.05 -2.38
C ARG A 83 -0.24 25.00 -1.20
N LYS A 84 -0.02 24.45 0.00
CA LYS A 84 0.23 25.23 1.22
C LYS A 84 1.50 26.07 1.09
N ASP A 85 2.57 25.49 0.56
CA ASP A 85 3.84 26.20 0.35
C ASP A 85 3.68 27.35 -0.64
N LYS A 86 2.95 27.13 -1.75
CA LYS A 86 2.63 28.20 -2.71
C LYS A 86 1.78 29.31 -2.09
N GLN A 87 0.83 28.99 -1.22
CA GLN A 87 0.05 29.99 -0.49
C GLN A 87 0.92 30.80 0.47
N LEU A 88 1.76 30.14 1.26
CA LEU A 88 2.68 30.80 2.18
C LEU A 88 3.65 31.74 1.43
N ALA A 89 4.24 31.27 0.33
CA ALA A 89 5.12 32.07 -0.50
C ALA A 89 4.42 33.32 -1.06
N LYS A 90 3.15 33.20 -1.47
CA LYS A 90 2.33 34.36 -1.91
C LYS A 90 2.10 35.35 -0.77
N THR A 91 1.78 34.87 0.43
CA THR A 91 1.56 35.70 1.62
C THR A 91 2.83 36.46 2.01
N ILE A 92 3.97 35.77 2.06
CA ILE A 92 5.28 36.38 2.35
C ILE A 92 5.62 37.45 1.30
N LYS A 93 5.47 37.13 0.01
CA LYS A 93 5.73 38.08 -1.08
C LYS A 93 4.84 39.33 -0.99
N ARG A 94 3.57 39.16 -0.62
CA ARG A 94 2.65 40.29 -0.41
C ARG A 94 3.12 41.18 0.73
N PHE A 95 3.46 40.59 1.87
CA PHE A 95 3.94 41.32 3.04
C PHE A 95 5.24 42.09 2.75
N GLN A 96 6.20 41.47 2.05
CA GLN A 96 7.43 42.15 1.63
C GLN A 96 7.17 43.32 0.69
N LYS A 97 6.23 43.17 -0.25
CA LYS A 97 5.83 44.26 -1.16
C LYS A 97 5.17 45.42 -0.41
N ASP A 98 4.31 45.12 0.55
CA ASP A 98 3.62 46.14 1.34
C ASP A 98 4.62 46.92 2.21
N ARG A 99 5.61 46.24 2.81
CA ARG A 99 6.66 46.86 3.64
C ARG A 99 7.71 47.67 2.87
N GLY A 100 7.89 47.42 1.57
CA GLY A 100 8.81 48.17 0.70
C GLY A 100 8.17 49.38 0.01
N ARG A 101 6.92 49.70 0.34
CA ARG A 101 6.14 50.82 -0.23
C ARG A 101 5.93 51.95 0.80
N ASP A 102 6.42 51.75 2.02
CA ASP A 102 6.58 52.76 3.08
C ASP A 102 8.04 53.26 3.08
#